data_AF-A0A2E3QTZ8-F1
#
_entry.id   AF-A0A2E3QTZ8-F1
#
_cell.length_a   1.000
_cell.length_b   1.000
_cell.length_c   1.000
_cell.angle_alpha   90.00
_cell.angle_beta   90.00
_cell.angle_gamma   90.00
#
_symmetry.space_group_name_H-M   'P 1'
#
loop_
_entity.id
_entity.type
_entity.pdbx_description
1 polymer ?
#
loop_
_entity_poly.entity_id
_entity_poly.type
_entity_poly.pdbx_seq_one_letter_code
_entity_poly.pdbx_strand_id
1 'polypeptide(L)'
;MPPPRPRPVPGLGPATSAPSHCEKTTATNGAGPRPASGVNGAGSSVAGDVRYLSPSSPSYPVTTRIFVVDDDKHYARLLSYRLDKPKDHEVSVFHSGEDALDALDRLKPDLVFLDIMMPGIGGMETLRRLQLFAPDLPIVMISAQGTAEVAVEAMKGGATDYITKGQDDLVKLDMVVERLKGRVKLAREVEQLRAEVAQKYGMEEIVGDSPAMERVYQLVQKTLRGNLTVAIEGESGTGKELVARAIHFNSTPPPGEPEVGPFVVVNCAAIPKELMESEFFGHEKGSFTGAHARHIGKFEQADGGTLFLDEVGELDLGLQAKLLRALQTREVTRVGGTGTIKFECRVISATNKSVLQMVREGTFREDLYYRLFQFPIALPPLRERGNDVLLLAQGFLEAYVAAHPQFKGRRLSGDAVRTVLDYAWPGNVRELKSTIERAILIADDDEIAPADLLIGGPQAIRPWAERMGTAPHGGDGASGRGSSGDGAASPASVVPEAAPAATSASAPQSWDDLPPLPVATPAPSGSAPSGAAPEASGDGIAGLTPDDLIVPLEELKRRAVERAYTLQEGNVERAAADLGIGRATMYRLLKKYDISTE
;
A
#
# COMPACT_ATOMS: atom_id res chain seq x y z
N MET A 1 52.46 -4.29 -3.29
CA MET A 1 52.51 -3.97 -4.73
C MET A 1 51.13 -3.56 -5.21
N PRO A 2 50.87 -2.27 -5.42
CA PRO A 2 49.70 -1.78 -6.16
C PRO A 2 50.06 -1.50 -7.63
N PRO A 3 49.09 -1.53 -8.58
CA PRO A 3 49.35 -1.22 -9.99
C PRO A 3 49.48 0.30 -10.23
N PRO A 4 50.20 0.72 -11.29
CA PRO A 4 50.61 2.11 -11.50
C PRO A 4 49.51 2.96 -12.18
N ARG A 5 49.47 4.24 -11.81
CA ARG A 5 48.69 5.30 -12.47
C ARG A 5 49.38 5.76 -13.77
N PRO A 6 48.66 6.02 -14.87
CA PRO A 6 49.24 6.72 -16.02
C PRO A 6 49.32 8.24 -15.78
N ARG A 7 50.45 8.82 -16.20
CA ARG A 7 50.76 10.27 -16.22
C ARG A 7 50.26 10.94 -17.52
N PRO A 8 50.10 12.28 -17.54
CA PRO A 8 49.46 13.05 -18.62
C PRO A 8 50.46 13.68 -19.59
N VAL A 9 50.03 14.01 -20.82
CA VAL A 9 50.72 14.92 -21.78
C VAL A 9 49.73 15.41 -22.87
N PRO A 10 50.00 16.52 -23.61
CA PRO A 10 49.17 17.74 -23.52
C PRO A 10 48.73 18.38 -24.85
N GLY A 11 47.81 19.36 -24.75
CA GLY A 11 47.85 20.63 -25.50
C GLY A 11 47.33 20.68 -26.94
N LEU A 12 46.31 21.51 -27.18
CA LEU A 12 46.36 22.64 -28.13
C LEU A 12 45.05 23.46 -28.07
N GLY A 13 45.22 24.77 -28.01
CA GLY A 13 44.18 25.80 -27.83
C GLY A 13 43.46 26.25 -29.11
N PRO A 14 42.77 27.41 -29.06
CA PRO A 14 41.51 27.64 -29.79
C PRO A 14 41.63 28.56 -31.02
N ALA A 15 40.60 28.53 -31.87
CA ALA A 15 40.35 29.49 -32.97
C ALA A 15 38.83 29.58 -33.22
N THR A 16 38.14 30.65 -32.81
CA THR A 16 37.77 31.87 -33.57
C THR A 16 36.85 31.64 -34.78
N SER A 17 35.63 32.20 -34.75
CA SER A 17 35.19 33.28 -35.66
C SER A 17 33.69 33.57 -35.56
N ALA A 18 33.34 34.83 -35.26
CA ALA A 18 32.06 35.47 -35.57
C ALA A 18 32.27 36.44 -36.76
N PRO A 19 31.20 36.83 -37.47
CA PRO A 19 30.93 38.25 -37.76
C PRO A 19 29.44 38.61 -37.50
N SER A 20 29.10 39.71 -36.81
CA SER A 20 28.73 41.07 -37.32
C SER A 20 27.55 41.08 -38.32
N HIS A 21 26.53 41.93 -38.32
CA HIS A 21 26.35 43.32 -37.88
C HIS A 21 24.88 43.76 -38.12
N CYS A 22 24.39 44.80 -37.41
CA CYS A 22 23.35 45.80 -37.83
C CYS A 22 21.92 45.31 -38.16
N GLU A 23 20.80 46.01 -37.94
CA GLU A 23 20.44 47.39 -37.59
C GLU A 23 18.97 47.37 -37.08
N LYS A 24 18.59 48.14 -36.04
CA LYS A 24 17.62 49.28 -36.05
C LYS A 24 16.36 49.03 -36.93
N THR A 25 15.10 49.28 -36.52
CA THR A 25 14.53 50.48 -35.89
C THR A 25 12.99 50.31 -35.84
N THR A 26 12.30 50.85 -34.81
CA THR A 26 11.01 51.61 -34.80
C THR A 26 9.82 51.16 -35.69
N ALA A 27 8.53 51.25 -35.37
CA ALA A 27 7.74 51.91 -34.32
C ALA A 27 6.24 51.59 -34.54
N THR A 28 5.45 51.72 -33.47
CA THR A 28 4.10 52.31 -33.37
C THR A 28 2.89 51.87 -34.22
N ASN A 29 1.77 51.77 -33.48
CA ASN A 29 0.39 52.17 -33.79
C ASN A 29 -0.54 51.22 -34.56
N GLY A 30 -1.69 50.96 -33.93
CA GLY A 30 -2.96 51.34 -34.55
C GLY A 30 -4.09 50.32 -34.51
N ALA A 31 -5.09 50.63 -33.68
CA ALA A 31 -6.53 50.54 -33.96
C ALA A 31 -7.20 49.16 -34.14
N GLY A 32 -8.30 48.97 -33.37
CA GLY A 32 -9.30 47.92 -33.60
C GLY A 32 -10.10 48.11 -34.90
N PRO A 33 -11.15 47.30 -35.14
CA PRO A 33 -12.43 47.60 -34.51
C PRO A 33 -13.29 46.38 -34.11
N ARG A 34 -14.32 46.66 -33.29
CA ARG A 34 -15.51 45.82 -33.03
C ARG A 34 -16.39 45.67 -34.30
N PRO A 35 -17.35 44.73 -34.30
CA PRO A 35 -18.76 45.06 -34.00
C PRO A 35 -19.38 44.08 -32.97
N ALA A 36 -20.19 44.50 -31.99
CA ALA A 36 -21.63 44.85 -32.06
C ALA A 36 -22.46 43.72 -32.71
N SER A 37 -23.59 43.21 -32.22
CA SER A 37 -24.53 43.53 -31.12
C SER A 37 -25.65 42.48 -31.22
N GLY A 38 -26.34 42.13 -30.12
CA GLY A 38 -27.59 41.38 -30.25
C GLY A 38 -28.11 40.73 -28.96
N VAL A 39 -28.85 41.51 -28.19
CA VAL A 39 -29.63 41.09 -27.02
C VAL A 39 -30.96 40.48 -27.50
N ASN A 40 -31.42 39.39 -26.88
CA ASN A 40 -32.81 39.21 -26.40
C ASN A 40 -32.95 37.88 -25.65
N GLY A 41 -33.52 37.96 -24.45
CA GLY A 41 -33.81 36.81 -23.60
C GLY A 41 -35.20 36.22 -23.81
N ALA A 42 -35.40 35.01 -23.32
CA ALA A 42 -36.63 34.50 -22.72
C ALA A 42 -36.34 33.10 -22.17
N GLY A 43 -36.74 32.84 -20.92
CA GLY A 43 -36.55 31.55 -20.28
C GLY A 43 -37.44 30.44 -20.85
N SER A 44 -37.00 29.21 -20.66
CA SER A 44 -37.88 28.05 -20.41
C SER A 44 -37.04 26.89 -19.90
N SER A 45 -37.54 26.28 -18.83
CA SER A 45 -37.01 25.09 -18.19
C SER A 45 -36.95 23.89 -19.15
N VAL A 46 -35.85 23.14 -19.12
CA VAL A 46 -35.91 21.69 -19.34
C VAL A 46 -34.94 21.05 -18.36
N ALA A 47 -35.49 20.17 -17.53
CA ALA A 47 -34.77 19.29 -16.62
C ALA A 47 -33.73 18.47 -17.41
N GLY A 48 -32.46 18.66 -17.09
CA GLY A 48 -31.36 17.84 -17.59
C GLY A 48 -31.02 16.78 -16.55
N ASP A 49 -31.45 15.55 -16.80
CA ASP A 49 -30.88 14.35 -16.19
C ASP A 49 -29.38 14.29 -16.48
N VAL A 50 -28.56 14.79 -15.55
CA VAL A 50 -27.12 14.54 -15.57
C VAL A 50 -26.90 13.22 -14.84
N ARG A 51 -27.01 12.12 -15.58
CA ARG A 51 -26.46 10.84 -15.15
C ARG A 51 -24.95 11.03 -14.99
N TYR A 52 -24.48 10.98 -13.75
CA TYR A 52 -23.05 10.85 -13.46
C TYR A 52 -22.53 9.60 -14.15
N LEU A 53 -21.74 9.81 -15.21
CA LEU A 53 -20.85 8.79 -15.73
C LEU A 53 -19.84 8.50 -14.63
N SER A 54 -19.80 7.24 -14.20
CA SER A 54 -18.69 6.67 -13.44
C SER A 54 -17.35 7.06 -14.09
N PRO A 55 -16.22 7.11 -13.37
CA PRO A 55 -14.91 7.33 -13.97
C PRO A 55 -14.49 6.07 -14.73
N SER A 56 -15.13 5.80 -15.86
CA SER A 56 -14.49 5.08 -16.95
C SER A 56 -13.53 6.08 -17.58
N SER A 57 -12.23 5.89 -17.35
CA SER A 57 -11.16 6.58 -18.06
C SER A 57 -11.54 6.68 -19.54
N PRO A 58 -11.42 7.85 -20.20
CA PRO A 58 -11.62 7.91 -21.64
C PRO A 58 -10.55 7.03 -22.28
N SER A 59 -10.93 5.82 -22.69
CA SER A 59 -10.10 4.95 -23.51
C SER A 59 -10.01 5.61 -24.88
N TYR A 60 -9.06 6.52 -25.06
CA TYR A 60 -8.59 6.87 -26.39
C TYR A 60 -8.20 5.56 -27.08
N PRO A 61 -8.62 5.31 -28.34
CA PRO A 61 -8.19 4.11 -29.04
C PRO A 61 -6.66 4.13 -29.09
N VAL A 62 -6.05 3.20 -28.38
CA VAL A 62 -4.59 3.08 -28.29
C VAL A 62 -4.13 2.57 -29.65
N THR A 63 -3.58 3.47 -30.47
CA THR A 63 -3.05 3.11 -31.77
C THR A 63 -1.83 2.20 -31.59
N THR A 64 -1.88 1.02 -32.20
CA THR A 64 -0.80 0.04 -32.25
C THR A 64 0.07 0.34 -33.47
N ARG A 65 1.34 0.69 -33.25
CA ARG A 65 2.27 1.00 -34.33
C ARG A 65 2.96 -0.25 -34.83
N ILE A 66 2.79 -0.57 -36.10
CA ILE A 66 3.29 -1.82 -36.69
C ILE A 66 4.28 -1.49 -37.80
N PHE A 67 5.48 -2.05 -37.70
CA PHE A 67 6.44 -2.03 -38.80
C PHE A 67 6.28 -3.29 -39.65
N VAL A 68 6.28 -3.12 -40.96
CA VAL A 68 6.38 -4.21 -41.94
C VAL A 68 7.66 -3.98 -42.74
N VAL A 69 8.60 -4.91 -42.65
CA VAL A 69 9.92 -4.83 -43.28
C VAL A 69 10.06 -6.00 -44.24
N ASP A 70 9.92 -5.72 -45.54
CA ASP A 70 9.93 -6.74 -46.59
C ASP A 70 10.34 -6.09 -47.93
N ASP A 71 11.30 -6.69 -48.63
CA ASP A 71 11.80 -6.17 -49.91
C ASP A 71 10.82 -6.42 -51.07
N ASP A 72 9.94 -7.42 -50.94
CA ASP A 72 8.83 -7.65 -51.86
C ASP A 72 7.73 -6.61 -51.61
N LYS A 73 7.75 -5.57 -52.45
CA LYS A 73 6.77 -4.48 -52.45
C LYS A 73 5.32 -4.95 -52.60
N HIS A 74 5.06 -6.07 -53.26
CA HIS A 74 3.71 -6.60 -53.41
C HIS A 74 3.23 -7.26 -52.13
N TYR A 75 4.09 -8.08 -51.51
CA TYR A 75 3.77 -8.75 -50.26
C TYR A 75 3.67 -7.75 -49.09
N ALA A 76 4.60 -6.80 -48.99
CA ALA A 76 4.56 -5.73 -48.00
C ALA A 76 3.26 -4.90 -48.07
N ARG A 77 2.79 -4.60 -49.29
CA ARG A 77 1.50 -3.91 -49.52
C ARG A 77 0.29 -4.75 -49.13
N LEU A 78 0.35 -6.06 -49.34
CA LEU A 78 -0.73 -6.97 -48.93
C LEU A 78 -0.83 -7.03 -47.41
N LEU A 79 0.31 -7.18 -46.71
CA LEU A 79 0.37 -7.15 -45.26
C LEU A 79 -0.12 -5.81 -44.72
N SER A 80 0.37 -4.69 -45.27
CA SER A 80 -0.06 -3.38 -44.82
C SER A 80 -1.56 -3.18 -45.04
N TYR A 81 -2.12 -3.56 -46.19
CA TYR A 81 -3.57 -3.49 -46.43
C TYR A 81 -4.38 -4.35 -45.45
N ARG A 82 -3.88 -5.54 -45.09
CA ARG A 82 -4.56 -6.42 -44.12
C ARG A 82 -4.53 -5.82 -42.71
N LEU A 83 -3.35 -5.31 -42.33
CA LEU A 83 -3.08 -4.70 -41.04
C LEU A 83 -3.68 -3.30 -40.89
N ASP A 84 -4.00 -2.59 -41.97
CA ASP A 84 -4.62 -1.26 -41.90
C ASP A 84 -6.17 -1.33 -41.75
N LYS A 85 -6.75 -2.54 -41.82
CA LYS A 85 -8.21 -2.72 -41.66
C LYS A 85 -8.73 -2.32 -40.28
N PRO A 86 -8.08 -2.67 -39.16
CA PRO A 86 -8.47 -2.20 -37.83
C PRO A 86 -8.13 -0.71 -37.66
N LYS A 87 -9.07 0.09 -37.17
CA LYS A 87 -8.91 1.55 -37.00
C LYS A 87 -7.89 1.95 -35.92
N ASP A 88 -7.42 0.98 -35.15
CA ASP A 88 -6.47 1.13 -34.05
C ASP A 88 -5.04 0.74 -34.46
N HIS A 89 -4.75 0.61 -35.76
CA HIS A 89 -3.40 0.33 -36.27
C HIS A 89 -2.80 1.54 -36.97
N GLU A 90 -1.49 1.71 -36.85
CA GLU A 90 -0.68 2.63 -37.66
C GLU A 90 0.46 1.81 -38.28
N VAL A 91 0.36 1.53 -39.58
CA VAL A 91 1.31 0.65 -40.27
C VAL A 91 2.35 1.45 -41.05
N SER A 92 3.63 1.23 -40.75
CA SER A 92 4.77 1.78 -41.49
C SER A 92 5.48 0.67 -42.25
N VAL A 93 5.71 0.87 -43.55
CA VAL A 93 6.34 -0.13 -44.43
C VAL A 93 7.76 0.29 -44.79
N PHE A 94 8.69 -0.64 -44.67
CA PHE A 94 10.10 -0.50 -45.03
C PHE A 94 10.50 -1.63 -45.99
N HIS A 95 11.47 -1.35 -46.86
CA HIS A 95 11.95 -2.31 -47.88
C HIS A 95 13.41 -2.71 -47.68
N SER A 96 14.01 -2.31 -46.55
CA SER A 96 15.36 -2.69 -46.14
C SER A 96 15.44 -2.73 -44.61
N GLY A 97 16.35 -3.55 -44.07
CA GLY A 97 16.59 -3.60 -42.63
C GLY A 97 17.21 -2.30 -42.11
N GLU A 98 18.03 -1.66 -42.93
CA GLU A 98 18.65 -0.36 -42.69
C GLU A 98 17.60 0.72 -42.43
N ASP A 99 16.62 0.88 -43.34
CA ASP A 99 15.59 1.91 -43.22
C ASP A 99 14.71 1.71 -41.97
N ALA A 100 14.46 0.44 -41.61
CA ALA A 100 13.68 0.09 -40.43
C ALA A 100 14.44 0.42 -39.13
N LEU A 101 15.74 0.17 -39.09
CA LEU A 101 16.61 0.50 -37.95
C LEU A 101 16.74 2.02 -37.79
N ASP A 102 16.92 2.77 -38.87
CA ASP A 102 17.02 4.24 -38.84
C ASP A 102 15.70 4.90 -38.38
N ALA A 103 14.56 4.26 -38.64
CA ALA A 103 13.24 4.76 -38.25
C ALA A 103 12.83 4.37 -36.82
N LEU A 104 13.56 3.48 -36.15
CA LEU A 104 13.20 2.87 -34.87
C LEU A 104 12.97 3.93 -33.77
N ASP A 105 13.95 4.83 -33.57
CA ASP A 105 13.88 5.86 -32.53
C ASP A 105 12.81 6.92 -32.81
N ARG A 106 12.55 7.20 -34.09
CA ARG A 106 11.62 8.26 -34.51
C ARG A 106 10.17 7.82 -34.39
N LEU A 107 9.84 6.62 -34.84
CA LEU A 107 8.45 6.17 -34.95
C LEU A 107 8.03 5.21 -33.83
N LYS A 108 9.00 4.58 -33.14
CA LYS A 108 8.80 3.69 -31.98
C LYS A 108 7.68 2.65 -32.20
N PRO A 109 7.97 1.58 -32.96
CA PRO A 109 6.99 0.53 -33.21
C PRO A 109 6.65 -0.26 -31.94
N ASP A 110 5.43 -0.80 -31.93
CA ASP A 110 4.94 -1.75 -30.93
C ASP A 110 5.12 -3.21 -31.35
N LEU A 111 5.24 -3.44 -32.66
CA LEU A 111 5.35 -4.75 -33.28
C LEU A 111 6.09 -4.62 -34.61
N VAL A 112 6.98 -5.57 -34.91
CA VAL A 112 7.70 -5.62 -36.18
C VAL A 112 7.42 -6.94 -36.88
N PHE A 113 7.00 -6.88 -38.14
CA PHE A 113 7.02 -7.99 -39.08
C PHE A 113 8.25 -7.86 -39.97
N LEU A 114 9.09 -8.90 -40.00
CA LEU A 114 10.40 -8.82 -40.63
C LEU A 114 10.62 -10.03 -41.55
N ASP A 115 10.82 -9.77 -42.84
CA ASP A 115 11.22 -10.83 -43.77
C ASP A 115 12.64 -11.32 -43.46
N ILE A 116 12.86 -12.62 -43.56
CA ILE A 116 14.17 -13.25 -43.37
C ILE A 116 15.10 -12.91 -44.53
N MET A 117 14.58 -12.95 -45.76
CA MET A 117 15.38 -12.89 -46.98
C MET A 117 15.28 -11.52 -47.64
N MET A 118 16.14 -10.59 -47.24
CA MET A 118 16.22 -9.25 -47.82
C MET A 118 17.63 -8.93 -48.32
N PRO A 119 17.78 -8.13 -49.39
CA PRO A 119 19.08 -7.63 -49.84
C PRO A 119 19.69 -6.66 -48.83
N GLY A 120 21.02 -6.59 -48.78
CA GLY A 120 21.73 -5.74 -47.81
C GLY A 120 21.84 -6.44 -46.45
N ILE A 121 21.44 -5.77 -45.38
CA ILE A 121 21.31 -6.42 -44.06
C ILE A 121 20.10 -7.36 -44.08
N GLY A 122 20.36 -8.67 -44.01
CA GLY A 122 19.30 -9.69 -43.95
C GLY A 122 18.44 -9.61 -42.70
N GLY A 123 17.28 -10.29 -42.72
CA GLY A 123 16.30 -10.25 -41.63
C GLY A 123 16.85 -10.76 -40.30
N MET A 124 17.66 -11.82 -40.31
CA MET A 124 18.27 -12.36 -39.08
C MET A 124 19.26 -11.40 -38.42
N GLU A 125 20.00 -10.62 -39.22
CA GLU A 125 20.90 -9.60 -38.68
C GLU A 125 20.12 -8.39 -38.17
N THR A 126 19.06 -8.00 -38.88
CA THR A 126 18.14 -6.94 -38.46
C THR A 126 17.48 -7.29 -37.12
N LEU A 127 17.02 -8.54 -36.94
CA LEU A 127 16.48 -9.06 -35.68
C LEU A 127 17.46 -8.88 -34.53
N ARG A 128 18.72 -9.30 -34.71
CA ARG A 128 19.76 -9.18 -33.66
C ARG A 128 19.99 -7.73 -33.25
N ARG A 129 20.01 -6.80 -34.22
CA ARG A 129 20.19 -5.38 -33.92
C ARG A 129 18.98 -4.80 -33.21
N LEU A 130 17.77 -5.10 -33.67
CA LEU A 130 16.54 -4.66 -32.99
C LEU A 130 16.48 -5.16 -31.54
N GLN A 131 16.87 -6.41 -31.29
CA GLN A 131 16.91 -6.98 -29.93
C GLN A 131 17.98 -6.33 -29.03
N LEU A 132 19.07 -5.79 -29.60
CA LEU A 132 20.06 -5.02 -28.84
C LEU A 132 19.54 -3.63 -28.43
N PHE A 133 18.76 -2.98 -29.29
CA PHE A 133 18.23 -1.64 -29.02
C PHE A 133 16.90 -1.64 -28.24
N ALA A 134 16.07 -2.66 -28.47
CA ALA A 134 14.74 -2.80 -27.87
C ALA A 134 14.45 -4.29 -27.57
N PRO A 135 14.98 -4.85 -26.47
CA PRO A 135 14.86 -6.28 -26.16
C PRO A 135 13.40 -6.73 -25.95
N ASP A 136 12.52 -5.84 -25.49
CA ASP A 136 11.11 -6.16 -25.25
C ASP A 136 10.22 -6.03 -26.49
N LEU A 137 10.75 -5.51 -27.60
CA LEU A 137 10.01 -5.29 -28.85
C LEU A 137 9.63 -6.64 -29.47
N PRO A 138 8.33 -6.96 -29.62
CA PRO A 138 7.90 -8.16 -30.30
C PRO A 138 8.28 -8.12 -31.79
N ILE A 139 9.04 -9.11 -32.24
CA ILE A 139 9.46 -9.23 -33.64
C ILE A 139 8.98 -10.57 -34.18
N VAL A 140 8.18 -10.53 -35.25
CA VAL A 140 7.63 -11.69 -35.93
C VAL A 140 8.35 -11.88 -37.25
N MET A 141 9.04 -12.99 -37.40
CA MET A 141 9.77 -13.28 -38.63
C MET A 141 8.82 -13.86 -39.67
N ILE A 142 8.93 -13.39 -40.92
CA ILE A 142 8.18 -13.90 -42.06
C ILE A 142 9.16 -14.54 -43.04
N SER A 143 8.82 -15.70 -43.61
CA SER A 143 9.71 -16.41 -44.53
C SER A 143 8.97 -17.20 -45.58
N ALA A 144 9.48 -17.18 -46.81
CA ALA A 144 9.01 -18.05 -47.88
C ALA A 144 9.52 -19.51 -47.74
N GLN A 145 10.64 -19.72 -47.04
CA GLN A 145 11.21 -21.04 -46.80
C GLN A 145 10.66 -21.61 -45.48
N GLY A 146 9.63 -22.46 -45.59
CA GLY A 146 8.96 -23.09 -44.43
C GLY A 146 9.74 -24.21 -43.74
N THR A 147 11.07 -24.15 -43.68
CA THR A 147 11.88 -25.19 -43.02
C THR A 147 11.87 -24.97 -41.50
N ALA A 148 11.81 -26.07 -40.73
CA ALA A 148 11.81 -26.00 -39.27
C ALA A 148 13.12 -25.42 -38.71
N GLU A 149 14.24 -25.63 -39.41
CA GLU A 149 15.57 -25.18 -38.99
C GLU A 149 15.65 -23.64 -38.94
N VAL A 150 15.15 -22.97 -39.97
CA VAL A 150 15.14 -21.49 -40.05
C VAL A 150 14.24 -20.88 -38.97
N ALA A 151 13.08 -21.50 -38.71
CA ALA A 151 12.21 -21.06 -37.62
C ALA A 151 12.89 -21.20 -36.25
N VAL A 152 13.58 -22.31 -36.01
CA VAL A 152 14.33 -22.54 -34.76
C VAL A 152 15.46 -21.52 -34.60
N GLU A 153 16.16 -21.18 -35.68
CA GLU A 153 17.22 -20.17 -35.65
C GLU A 153 16.66 -18.77 -35.33
N ALA A 154 15.55 -18.37 -35.97
CA ALA A 154 14.85 -17.13 -35.68
C ALA A 154 14.44 -17.02 -34.19
N MET A 155 13.83 -18.07 -33.64
CA MET A 155 13.42 -18.09 -32.24
C MET A 155 14.62 -18.03 -31.28
N LYS A 156 15.72 -18.74 -31.59
CA LYS A 156 16.98 -18.63 -30.82
C LYS A 156 17.60 -17.23 -30.90
N GLY A 157 17.37 -16.51 -31.99
CA GLY A 157 17.79 -15.13 -32.20
C GLY A 157 16.94 -14.07 -31.48
N GLY A 158 15.88 -14.47 -30.76
CA GLY A 158 15.00 -13.56 -30.02
C GLY A 158 13.71 -13.18 -30.77
N ALA A 159 13.38 -13.84 -31.88
CA ALA A 159 12.08 -13.66 -32.51
C ALA A 159 10.96 -14.12 -31.55
N THR A 160 9.86 -13.37 -31.54
CA THR A 160 8.69 -13.65 -30.71
C THR A 160 7.79 -14.71 -31.33
N ASP A 161 7.65 -14.71 -32.65
CA ASP A 161 6.89 -15.70 -33.40
C ASP A 161 7.41 -15.79 -34.85
N TYR A 162 6.92 -16.78 -35.60
CA TYR A 162 7.35 -17.05 -36.98
C TYR A 162 6.17 -17.41 -37.89
N ILE A 163 6.11 -16.81 -39.08
CA ILE A 163 5.07 -17.03 -40.08
C ILE A 163 5.69 -17.46 -41.41
N THR A 164 5.26 -18.60 -41.94
CA THR A 164 5.61 -19.03 -43.30
C THR A 164 4.67 -18.39 -44.33
N LYS A 165 5.19 -17.71 -45.36
CA LYS A 165 4.42 -17.14 -46.48
C LYS A 165 3.68 -18.27 -47.22
N GLY A 166 2.39 -18.12 -47.51
CA GLY A 166 1.56 -19.21 -48.05
C GLY A 166 0.07 -18.88 -48.15
N GLN A 167 -0.82 -19.88 -48.11
CA GLN A 167 -2.28 -19.64 -48.19
C GLN A 167 -2.91 -19.19 -46.85
N ASP A 168 -2.31 -19.57 -45.72
CA ASP A 168 -2.86 -19.31 -44.36
C ASP A 168 -2.10 -18.22 -43.59
N ASP A 169 -1.11 -17.59 -44.21
CA ASP A 169 -0.22 -16.61 -43.57
C ASP A 169 -0.96 -15.37 -43.06
N LEU A 170 -1.93 -14.85 -43.83
CA LEU A 170 -2.77 -13.72 -43.44
C LEU A 170 -3.68 -14.03 -42.24
N VAL A 171 -4.16 -15.27 -42.10
CA VAL A 171 -4.99 -15.68 -40.95
C VAL A 171 -4.11 -15.80 -39.69
N LYS A 172 -2.91 -16.36 -39.85
CA LYS A 172 -1.92 -16.43 -38.77
C LYS A 172 -1.45 -15.05 -38.34
N LEU A 173 -1.28 -14.12 -39.29
CA LEU A 173 -0.95 -12.73 -39.04
C LEU A 173 -1.95 -12.09 -38.07
N ASP A 174 -3.25 -12.18 -38.36
CA ASP A 174 -4.30 -11.59 -37.51
C ASP A 174 -4.27 -12.16 -36.07
N MET A 175 -4.11 -13.49 -35.93
CA MET A 175 -4.03 -14.14 -34.61
C MET A 175 -2.78 -13.74 -33.83
N VAL A 176 -1.64 -13.58 -34.50
CA VAL A 176 -0.38 -13.15 -33.89
C VAL A 176 -0.51 -11.70 -33.43
N VAL A 177 -1.07 -10.82 -34.27
CA VAL A 177 -1.28 -9.41 -33.91
C VAL A 177 -2.18 -9.28 -32.69
N GLU A 178 -3.34 -9.96 -32.64
CA GLU A 178 -4.25 -9.87 -31.49
C GLU A 178 -3.62 -10.37 -30.19
N ARG A 179 -2.88 -11.48 -30.25
CA ARG A 179 -2.15 -12.01 -29.09
C ARG A 179 -1.06 -11.06 -28.60
N LEU A 180 -0.29 -10.47 -29.51
CA LEU A 180 0.80 -9.56 -29.17
C LEU A 180 0.29 -8.18 -28.73
N LYS A 181 -0.81 -7.71 -29.31
CA LYS A 181 -1.55 -6.53 -28.83
C LYS A 181 -1.96 -6.65 -27.38
N GLY A 182 -2.52 -7.79 -26.98
CA GLY A 182 -2.88 -8.04 -25.59
C GLY A 182 -1.69 -7.87 -24.64
N ARG A 183 -0.51 -8.36 -25.06
CA ARG A 183 0.74 -8.22 -24.30
C ARG A 183 1.22 -6.77 -24.22
N VAL A 184 1.23 -6.05 -25.35
CA VAL A 184 1.66 -4.65 -25.43
C VAL A 184 0.71 -3.73 -24.64
N LYS A 185 -0.61 -3.94 -24.77
CA LYS A 185 -1.62 -3.18 -24.04
C LYS A 185 -1.46 -3.36 -22.54
N LEU A 186 -1.28 -4.60 -22.08
CA LEU A 186 -1.07 -4.89 -20.66
C LEU A 186 0.23 -4.27 -20.14
N ALA A 187 1.33 -4.36 -20.90
CA ALA A 187 2.59 -3.73 -20.54
C ALA A 187 2.46 -2.20 -20.42
N ARG A 188 1.78 -1.55 -21.38
CA ARG A 188 1.49 -0.10 -21.34
C ARG A 188 0.57 0.29 -20.19
N GLU A 189 -0.45 -0.51 -19.91
CA GLU A 189 -1.38 -0.25 -18.79
C GLU A 189 -0.64 -0.35 -17.46
N VAL A 190 0.23 -1.36 -17.29
CA VAL A 190 1.11 -1.46 -16.12
C VAL A 190 2.03 -0.25 -16.03
N GLU A 191 2.62 0.19 -17.13
CA GLU A 191 3.52 1.35 -17.14
C GLU A 191 2.79 2.67 -16.84
N GLN A 192 1.59 2.86 -17.41
CA GLN A 192 0.74 4.01 -17.11
C GLN A 192 0.30 4.02 -15.65
N LEU A 193 -0.15 2.88 -15.12
CA LEU A 193 -0.51 2.74 -13.70
C LEU A 193 0.70 2.99 -12.79
N ARG A 194 1.90 2.52 -13.18
CA ARG A 194 3.14 2.80 -12.45
C ARG A 194 3.49 4.29 -12.48
N ALA A 195 3.37 4.95 -13.63
CA ALA A 195 3.62 6.38 -13.77
C ALA A 195 2.60 7.22 -12.98
N GLU A 196 1.31 6.88 -13.02
CA GLU A 196 0.26 7.53 -12.22
C GLU A 196 0.51 7.34 -10.72
N VAL A 197 0.95 6.16 -10.30
CA VAL A 197 1.31 5.86 -8.91
C VAL A 197 2.56 6.64 -8.51
N ALA A 198 3.62 6.67 -9.33
CA ALA A 198 4.82 7.45 -9.05
C ALA A 198 4.54 8.95 -8.96
N GLN A 199 3.67 9.48 -9.82
CA GLN A 199 3.21 10.87 -9.78
C GLN A 199 2.36 11.17 -8.54
N LYS A 200 1.53 10.21 -8.09
CA LYS A 200 0.74 10.32 -6.85
C LYS A 200 1.54 10.16 -5.56
N TYR A 201 2.74 9.59 -5.59
CA TYR A 201 3.54 9.33 -4.39
C TYR A 201 4.93 10.00 -4.43
N GLY A 202 5.04 11.12 -5.15
CA GLY A 202 6.23 11.96 -5.17
C GLY A 202 6.54 12.62 -3.82
N MET A 203 7.72 13.24 -3.68
CA MET A 203 8.05 14.04 -2.49
C MET A 203 7.02 15.14 -2.19
N GLU A 204 6.25 15.55 -3.18
CA GLU A 204 5.19 16.56 -3.12
C GLU A 204 4.02 16.17 -2.19
N GLU A 205 3.80 14.88 -1.92
CA GLU A 205 2.78 14.40 -0.96
C GLU A 205 3.20 14.55 0.50
N ILE A 206 4.51 14.61 0.77
CA ILE A 206 4.96 14.95 2.12
C ILE A 206 4.77 16.46 2.23
N VAL A 207 3.69 16.87 2.90
CA VAL A 207 3.33 18.27 3.09
C VAL A 207 3.89 18.78 4.43
N GLY A 208 4.68 19.85 4.38
CA GLY A 208 5.20 20.57 5.55
C GLY A 208 6.35 21.52 5.19
N ASP A 209 6.36 22.72 5.76
CA ASP A 209 7.41 23.73 5.59
C ASP A 209 8.19 24.00 6.88
N SER A 210 7.83 23.31 7.97
CA SER A 210 8.49 23.46 9.26
C SER A 210 9.97 23.08 9.23
N PRO A 211 10.83 23.72 10.05
CA PRO A 211 12.24 23.35 10.18
C PRO A 211 12.45 21.89 10.64
N ALA A 212 11.45 21.30 11.30
CA ALA A 212 11.46 19.90 11.68
C ALA A 212 11.30 18.99 10.45
N MET A 213 10.36 19.30 9.55
CA MET A 213 10.19 18.58 8.29
C MET A 213 11.33 18.83 7.31
N GLU A 214 11.91 20.03 7.25
CA GLU A 214 13.10 20.31 6.41
C GLU A 214 14.24 19.32 6.68
N ARG A 215 14.50 19.01 7.95
CA ARG A 215 15.49 18.00 8.36
C ARG A 215 15.12 16.60 7.86
N VAL A 216 13.83 16.24 7.91
CA VAL A 216 13.34 14.96 7.38
C VAL A 216 13.58 14.88 5.87
N TYR A 217 13.23 15.90 5.10
CA TYR A 217 13.47 15.93 3.64
C TYR A 217 14.94 15.76 3.31
N GLN A 218 15.84 16.44 4.04
CA GLN A 218 17.29 16.31 3.84
C GLN A 218 17.78 14.88 4.10
N LEU A 219 17.23 14.19 5.10
CA LEU A 219 17.55 12.78 5.38
C LEU A 219 16.99 11.87 4.28
N VAL A 220 15.75 12.06 3.87
CA VAL A 220 15.11 11.30 2.78
C VAL A 220 15.92 11.46 1.49
N GLN A 221 16.32 12.67 1.10
CA GLN A 221 17.15 12.91 -0.08
C GLN A 221 18.50 12.16 -0.02
N LYS A 222 19.13 12.06 1.15
CA LYS A 222 20.36 11.28 1.33
C LYS A 222 20.12 9.79 1.10
N THR A 223 18.95 9.28 1.46
CA THR A 223 18.61 7.86 1.28
C THR A 223 18.42 7.48 -0.19
N LEU A 224 18.11 8.43 -1.07
CA LEU A 224 17.91 8.16 -2.49
C LEU A 224 19.21 7.78 -3.22
N ARG A 225 20.36 8.16 -2.67
CA ARG A 225 21.68 7.91 -3.26
C ARG A 225 22.31 6.58 -2.83
N GLY A 226 21.68 5.83 -1.93
CA GLY A 226 22.27 4.63 -1.37
C GLY A 226 21.26 3.57 -1.00
N ASN A 227 21.72 2.31 -0.96
CA ASN A 227 20.87 1.13 -0.74
C ASN A 227 20.86 0.65 0.73
N LEU A 228 21.16 1.55 1.68
CA LEU A 228 21.08 1.23 3.10
C LEU A 228 19.63 0.96 3.51
N THR A 229 19.47 0.06 4.50
CA THR A 229 18.20 -0.16 5.17
C THR A 229 17.80 1.09 5.95
N VAL A 230 16.63 1.64 5.64
CA VAL A 230 16.11 2.84 6.29
C VAL A 230 15.16 2.42 7.40
N ALA A 231 15.27 3.06 8.56
CA ALA A 231 14.31 2.91 9.65
C ALA A 231 13.58 4.23 9.87
N ILE A 232 12.25 4.21 9.88
CA ILE A 232 11.40 5.38 10.05
C ILE A 232 10.76 5.29 11.43
N GLU A 233 11.17 6.17 12.33
CA GLU A 233 10.68 6.22 13.70
C GLU A 233 9.67 7.36 13.84
N GLY A 234 8.61 7.15 14.61
CA GLY A 234 7.68 8.23 14.94
C GLY A 234 6.34 7.72 15.41
N GLU A 235 5.59 8.58 16.08
CA GLU A 235 4.27 8.26 16.63
C GLU A 235 3.29 7.75 15.56
N SER A 236 2.20 7.13 16.01
CA SER A 236 1.15 6.70 15.07
C SER A 236 0.55 7.91 14.35
N GLY A 237 0.32 7.78 13.05
CA GLY A 237 -0.28 8.85 12.24
C GLY A 237 0.65 10.01 11.86
N THR A 238 1.97 9.93 12.04
CA THR A 238 2.92 10.98 11.60
C THR A 238 3.27 10.95 10.11
N GLY A 239 2.89 9.88 9.38
CA GLY A 239 3.17 9.74 7.94
C GLY A 239 4.33 8.80 7.59
N LYS A 240 4.67 7.83 8.45
CA LYS A 240 5.76 6.86 8.20
C LYS A 240 5.67 6.15 6.84
N GLU A 241 4.48 5.68 6.46
CA GLU A 241 4.26 5.01 5.17
C GLU A 241 4.46 5.98 3.98
N LEU A 242 4.04 7.25 4.10
CA LEU A 242 4.25 8.24 3.05
C LEU A 242 5.74 8.48 2.80
N VAL A 243 6.54 8.56 3.86
CA VAL A 243 8.00 8.65 3.74
C VAL A 243 8.59 7.40 3.08
N ALA A 244 8.14 6.21 3.46
CA ALA A 244 8.61 4.97 2.84
C ALA A 244 8.31 4.91 1.33
N ARG A 245 7.10 5.33 0.94
CA ARG A 245 6.70 5.45 -0.47
C ARG A 245 7.54 6.48 -1.21
N ALA A 246 7.73 7.67 -0.63
CA ALA A 246 8.56 8.71 -1.22
C ALA A 246 10.01 8.21 -1.45
N ILE A 247 10.59 7.45 -0.51
CA ILE A 247 11.91 6.84 -0.71
C ILE A 247 11.89 5.88 -1.88
N HIS A 248 10.90 4.98 -1.95
CA HIS A 248 10.81 3.98 -3.02
C HIS A 248 10.67 4.62 -4.42
N PHE A 249 9.70 5.51 -4.61
CA PHE A 249 9.41 6.09 -5.94
C PHE A 249 10.45 7.12 -6.41
N ASN A 250 11.30 7.63 -5.52
CA ASN A 250 12.36 8.58 -5.88
C ASN A 250 13.77 7.94 -5.84
N SER A 251 13.88 6.63 -5.55
CA SER A 251 15.16 5.91 -5.60
C SER A 251 15.52 5.58 -7.05
N THR A 252 16.79 5.72 -7.42
CA THR A 252 17.27 5.26 -8.73
C THR A 252 17.45 3.75 -8.71
N PRO A 253 16.80 2.99 -9.62
CA PRO A 253 17.01 1.55 -9.70
C PRO A 253 18.42 1.21 -10.20
N PRO A 254 18.91 -0.01 -9.94
CA PRO A 254 20.14 -0.51 -10.54
C PRO A 254 20.10 -0.48 -12.08
N PRO A 255 21.26 -0.37 -12.76
CA PRO A 255 21.31 -0.45 -14.22
C PRO A 255 20.78 -1.80 -14.73
N GLY A 256 19.78 -1.79 -15.62
CA GLY A 256 19.21 -3.00 -16.22
C GLY A 256 17.96 -3.55 -15.53
N GLU A 257 17.46 -2.88 -14.49
CA GLU A 257 16.19 -3.20 -13.82
C GLU A 257 15.08 -2.22 -14.21
N PRO A 258 13.79 -2.60 -14.08
CA PRO A 258 12.67 -1.70 -14.36
C PRO A 258 12.76 -0.41 -13.54
N GLU A 259 12.29 0.71 -14.12
CA GLU A 259 12.37 2.04 -13.49
C GLU A 259 11.71 2.08 -12.09
N VAL A 260 10.67 1.27 -11.86
CA VAL A 260 9.99 1.14 -10.57
C VAL A 260 9.65 -0.33 -10.30
N GLY A 261 10.34 -0.93 -9.33
CA GLY A 261 10.05 -2.27 -8.80
C GLY A 261 8.80 -2.33 -7.91
N PRO A 262 8.40 -3.51 -7.41
CA PRO A 262 7.25 -3.61 -6.51
C PRO A 262 7.48 -2.91 -5.16
N PHE A 263 6.46 -2.22 -4.65
CA PHE A 263 6.43 -1.73 -3.26
C PHE A 263 5.50 -2.60 -2.41
N VAL A 264 6.08 -3.52 -1.64
CA VAL A 264 5.33 -4.48 -0.83
C VAL A 264 5.28 -4.02 0.62
N VAL A 265 4.06 -3.80 1.13
CA VAL A 265 3.82 -3.39 2.52
C VAL A 265 3.47 -4.61 3.37
N VAL A 266 4.08 -4.69 4.55
CA VAL A 266 3.76 -5.66 5.60
C VAL A 266 3.51 -4.91 6.89
N ASN A 267 2.25 -4.82 7.29
CA ASN A 267 1.88 -4.28 8.61
C ASN A 267 1.91 -5.42 9.63
N CYS A 268 2.90 -5.41 10.52
CA CYS A 268 3.12 -6.47 11.50
C CYS A 268 2.05 -6.50 12.60
N ALA A 269 1.31 -5.41 12.82
CA ALA A 269 0.24 -5.37 13.82
C ALA A 269 -1.11 -5.89 13.30
N ALA A 270 -1.34 -5.77 11.99
CA ALA A 270 -2.61 -6.13 11.37
C ALA A 270 -2.75 -7.64 11.09
N ILE A 271 -1.64 -8.38 11.06
CA ILE A 271 -1.62 -9.80 10.72
C ILE A 271 -1.67 -10.63 12.02
N PRO A 272 -2.59 -11.61 12.15
CA PRO A 272 -2.58 -12.54 13.27
C PRO A 272 -1.22 -13.24 13.41
N LYS A 273 -0.70 -13.35 14.63
CA LYS A 273 0.64 -13.90 14.91
C LYS A 273 0.86 -15.27 14.25
N GLU A 274 -0.16 -16.12 14.26
CA GLU A 274 -0.14 -17.47 13.67
C GLU A 274 0.06 -17.48 12.15
N LEU A 275 -0.42 -16.44 11.46
CA LEU A 275 -0.33 -16.32 10.00
C LEU A 275 0.89 -15.51 9.55
N MET A 276 1.53 -14.79 10.48
CA MET A 276 2.59 -13.85 10.18
C MET A 276 3.77 -14.52 9.45
N GLU A 277 4.21 -15.70 9.93
CA GLU A 277 5.28 -16.43 9.26
C GLU A 277 4.94 -16.80 7.80
N SER A 278 3.72 -17.27 7.58
CA SER A 278 3.21 -17.63 6.25
C SER A 278 3.08 -16.41 5.32
N GLU A 279 2.70 -15.26 5.85
CA GLU A 279 2.66 -14.01 5.07
C GLU A 279 4.08 -13.58 4.65
N PHE A 280 5.03 -13.54 5.58
CA PHE A 280 6.40 -13.12 5.29
C PHE A 280 7.11 -14.04 4.30
N PHE A 281 7.12 -15.35 4.57
CA PHE A 281 7.96 -16.32 3.85
C PHE A 281 7.20 -17.17 2.83
N GLY A 282 5.87 -17.16 2.86
CA GLY A 282 5.05 -18.04 2.04
C GLY A 282 4.97 -19.46 2.61
N HIS A 283 4.11 -20.29 2.01
CA HIS A 283 3.94 -21.67 2.44
C HIS A 283 3.70 -22.62 1.28
N GLU A 284 4.14 -23.87 1.44
CA GLU A 284 3.79 -24.95 0.52
C GLU A 284 2.43 -25.55 0.87
N LYS A 285 1.77 -26.16 -0.11
CA LYS A 285 0.47 -26.82 0.08
C LYS A 285 0.59 -27.92 1.14
N GLY A 286 -0.29 -27.92 2.14
CA GLY A 286 -0.33 -28.91 3.21
C GLY A 286 0.70 -28.69 4.33
N SER A 287 1.37 -27.55 4.38
CA SER A 287 2.34 -27.21 5.43
C SER A 287 1.74 -27.03 6.83
N PHE A 288 0.47 -26.67 6.92
CA PHE A 288 -0.31 -26.60 8.16
C PHE A 288 -1.81 -26.82 7.87
N THR A 289 -2.61 -26.98 8.93
CA THR A 289 -4.07 -27.16 8.83
C THR A 289 -4.71 -25.91 8.21
N GLY A 290 -5.24 -26.03 6.99
CA GLY A 290 -5.82 -24.92 6.22
C GLY A 290 -4.98 -24.47 5.01
N ALA A 291 -3.76 -24.99 4.84
CA ALA A 291 -2.90 -24.71 3.68
C ALA A 291 -3.36 -25.47 2.42
N HIS A 292 -4.53 -25.11 1.87
CA HIS A 292 -5.13 -25.78 0.72
C HIS A 292 -4.40 -25.57 -0.61
N ALA A 293 -3.66 -24.47 -0.73
CA ALA A 293 -2.86 -24.10 -1.89
C ALA A 293 -1.48 -23.60 -1.45
N ARG A 294 -0.57 -23.44 -2.41
CA ARG A 294 0.71 -22.75 -2.18
C ARG A 294 0.46 -21.25 -2.09
N HIS A 295 1.18 -20.58 -1.20
CA HIS A 295 1.16 -19.12 -1.05
C HIS A 295 2.56 -18.52 -1.24
N ILE A 296 2.64 -17.43 -2.00
CA ILE A 296 3.88 -16.69 -2.27
C ILE A 296 4.06 -15.66 -1.14
N GLY A 297 5.20 -15.69 -0.46
CA GLY A 297 5.49 -14.78 0.65
C GLY A 297 5.83 -13.36 0.22
N LYS A 298 5.75 -12.42 1.15
CA LYS A 298 6.04 -10.99 0.91
C LYS A 298 7.48 -10.72 0.47
N PHE A 299 8.46 -11.52 0.93
CA PHE A 299 9.83 -11.42 0.44
C PHE A 299 9.96 -11.74 -1.04
N GLU A 300 9.29 -12.79 -1.50
CA GLU A 300 9.29 -13.22 -2.91
C GLU A 300 8.49 -12.22 -3.76
N GLN A 301 7.40 -11.65 -3.24
CA GLN A 301 6.64 -10.58 -3.92
C GLN A 301 7.43 -9.27 -4.07
N ALA A 302 8.36 -8.99 -3.15
CA ALA A 302 9.13 -7.75 -3.11
C ALA A 302 10.44 -7.82 -3.92
N ASP A 303 10.72 -8.96 -4.54
CA ASP A 303 11.92 -9.17 -5.36
C ASP A 303 12.03 -8.12 -6.48
N GLY A 304 13.22 -7.55 -6.67
CA GLY A 304 13.46 -6.43 -7.58
C GLY A 304 12.84 -5.10 -7.15
N GLY A 305 12.41 -4.95 -5.89
CA GLY A 305 11.70 -3.76 -5.40
C GLY A 305 12.03 -3.37 -3.96
N THR A 306 11.03 -2.89 -3.23
CA THR A 306 11.13 -2.49 -1.82
C THR A 306 10.14 -3.24 -0.95
N LEU A 307 10.63 -3.81 0.15
CA LEU A 307 9.83 -4.35 1.23
C LEU A 307 9.74 -3.32 2.37
N PHE A 308 8.53 -2.83 2.63
CA PHE A 308 8.22 -1.94 3.75
C PHE A 308 7.62 -2.73 4.92
N LEU A 309 8.35 -2.77 6.03
CA LEU A 309 7.95 -3.43 7.27
C LEU A 309 7.41 -2.37 8.24
N ASP A 310 6.09 -2.27 8.34
CA ASP A 310 5.45 -1.35 9.28
C ASP A 310 5.20 -2.03 10.64
N GLU A 311 5.35 -1.25 11.71
CA GLU A 311 5.23 -1.68 13.10
C GLU A 311 6.13 -2.89 13.46
N VAL A 312 7.42 -2.86 13.10
CA VAL A 312 8.37 -3.97 13.38
C VAL A 312 8.53 -4.31 14.86
N GLY A 313 8.13 -3.42 15.76
CA GLY A 313 8.06 -3.66 17.20
C GLY A 313 6.93 -4.59 17.65
N GLU A 314 6.11 -5.11 16.73
CA GLU A 314 5.08 -6.13 17.03
C GLU A 314 5.54 -7.56 16.73
N LEU A 315 6.72 -7.73 16.10
CA LEU A 315 7.28 -9.04 15.78
C LEU A 315 7.66 -9.80 17.05
N ASP A 316 7.32 -11.09 17.13
CA ASP A 316 7.81 -11.97 18.19
C ASP A 316 9.29 -12.36 17.97
N LEU A 317 9.96 -12.81 19.03
CA LEU A 317 11.40 -13.15 18.99
C LEU A 317 11.75 -14.26 17.99
N GLY A 318 10.84 -15.20 17.73
CA GLY A 318 11.05 -16.29 16.78
C GLY A 318 11.06 -15.77 15.34
N LEU A 319 10.09 -14.93 15.01
CA LEU A 319 10.00 -14.28 13.71
C LEU A 319 11.12 -13.26 13.51
N GLN A 320 11.52 -12.52 14.54
CA GLN A 320 12.70 -11.64 14.50
C GLN A 320 13.97 -12.39 14.10
N ALA A 321 14.19 -13.60 14.63
CA ALA A 321 15.35 -14.42 14.27
C ALA A 321 15.31 -14.88 12.80
N LYS A 322 14.14 -15.27 12.30
CA LYS A 322 13.95 -15.66 10.88
C LYS A 322 14.12 -14.46 9.94
N LEU A 323 13.58 -13.31 10.31
CA LEU A 323 13.75 -12.05 9.60
C LEU A 323 15.23 -11.67 9.49
N LEU A 324 15.97 -11.71 10.61
CA LEU A 324 17.41 -11.45 10.61
C LEU A 324 18.15 -12.36 9.62
N ARG A 325 17.86 -13.67 9.66
CA ARG A 325 18.47 -14.63 8.74
C ARG A 325 18.17 -14.27 7.29
N ALA A 326 16.91 -14.01 6.95
CA ALA A 326 16.52 -13.61 5.60
C ALA A 326 17.25 -12.34 5.12
N LEU A 327 17.38 -11.33 5.98
CA LEU A 327 18.08 -10.09 5.67
C LEU A 327 19.59 -10.28 5.49
N GLN A 328 20.19 -11.25 6.18
CA GLN A 328 21.63 -11.55 6.08
C GLN A 328 21.94 -12.41 4.85
N THR A 329 21.18 -13.48 4.62
CA THR A 329 21.45 -14.45 3.55
C THR A 329 20.85 -14.07 2.22
N ARG A 330 19.89 -13.12 2.18
CA ARG A 330 19.08 -12.81 0.98
C ARG A 330 18.35 -14.04 0.43
N GLU A 331 17.99 -14.93 1.34
CA GLU A 331 17.38 -16.22 1.05
C GLU A 331 16.26 -16.49 2.05
N VAL A 332 15.14 -17.00 1.54
CA VAL A 332 14.00 -17.44 2.36
C VAL A 332 13.62 -18.88 2.04
N THR A 333 12.98 -19.53 2.98
CA THR A 333 12.41 -20.88 2.81
C THR A 333 10.93 -20.81 3.16
N ARG A 334 10.06 -21.32 2.28
CA ARG A 334 8.62 -21.37 2.55
C ARG A 334 8.34 -22.31 3.72
N VAL A 335 7.29 -22.01 4.48
CA VAL A 335 6.82 -22.90 5.55
C VAL A 335 6.45 -24.26 4.97
N GLY A 336 7.01 -25.33 5.57
CA GLY A 336 6.85 -26.71 5.11
C GLY A 336 7.63 -27.07 3.83
N GLY A 337 8.38 -26.13 3.26
CA GLY A 337 9.24 -26.36 2.09
C GLY A 337 10.70 -26.57 2.48
N THR A 338 11.47 -27.16 1.57
CA THR A 338 12.94 -27.28 1.67
C THR A 338 13.68 -26.44 0.64
N GLY A 339 12.96 -25.89 -0.35
CA GLY A 339 13.51 -25.04 -1.40
C GLY A 339 13.94 -23.68 -0.84
N THR A 340 15.19 -23.30 -1.13
CA THR A 340 15.70 -21.96 -0.84
C THR A 340 15.38 -21.02 -2.00
N ILE A 341 14.83 -19.86 -1.69
CA ILE A 341 14.41 -18.85 -2.66
C ILE A 341 15.25 -17.61 -2.41
N LYS A 342 16.01 -17.19 -3.42
CA LYS A 342 16.78 -15.94 -3.37
C LYS A 342 15.86 -14.77 -3.64
N PHE A 343 16.13 -13.66 -2.97
CA PHE A 343 15.43 -12.40 -3.21
C PHE A 343 16.40 -11.22 -3.09
N GLU A 344 16.17 -10.20 -3.90
CA GLU A 344 16.90 -8.95 -3.88
C GLU A 344 15.90 -7.79 -3.79
N CYS A 345 15.76 -7.23 -2.60
CA CYS A 345 14.91 -6.06 -2.38
C CYS A 345 15.55 -5.06 -1.41
N ARG A 346 15.17 -3.79 -1.53
CA ARG A 346 15.47 -2.78 -0.53
C ARG A 346 14.52 -2.95 0.65
N VAL A 347 15.03 -2.82 1.88
CA VAL A 347 14.20 -2.92 3.07
C VAL A 347 14.05 -1.55 3.73
N ILE A 348 12.82 -1.18 4.03
CA ILE A 348 12.47 -0.01 4.85
C ILE A 348 11.67 -0.53 6.04
N SER A 349 12.02 -0.11 7.25
CA SER A 349 11.29 -0.48 8.47
C SER A 349 10.66 0.75 9.11
N ALA A 350 9.56 0.56 9.83
CA ALA A 350 8.88 1.60 10.57
C ALA A 350 8.42 1.11 11.94
N THR A 351 8.45 2.01 12.93
CA THR A 351 8.00 1.72 14.29
C THR A 351 7.53 3.00 15.00
N ASN A 352 6.57 2.85 15.91
CA ASN A 352 6.12 3.85 16.86
C ASN A 352 6.61 3.59 18.30
N LYS A 353 7.24 2.43 18.55
CA LYS A 353 7.80 2.06 19.86
C LYS A 353 9.28 2.39 19.96
N SER A 354 9.77 2.58 21.18
CA SER A 354 11.20 2.72 21.46
C SER A 354 11.88 1.35 21.38
N VAL A 355 12.47 1.04 20.21
CA VAL A 355 13.12 -0.26 19.98
C VAL A 355 14.34 -0.45 20.87
N LEU A 356 15.07 0.63 21.17
CA LEU A 356 16.18 0.58 22.14
C LEU A 356 15.73 0.14 23.53
N GLN A 357 14.54 0.56 23.97
CA GLN A 357 13.98 0.09 25.23
C GLN A 357 13.58 -1.39 25.16
N MET A 358 12.94 -1.81 24.07
CA MET A 358 12.57 -3.21 23.85
C MET A 358 13.79 -4.16 23.83
N VAL A 359 14.93 -3.69 23.29
CA VAL A 359 16.20 -4.43 23.35
C VAL A 359 16.66 -4.63 24.79
N ARG A 360 16.59 -3.59 25.62
CA ARG A 360 16.94 -3.68 27.06
C ARG A 360 16.00 -4.60 27.83
N GLU A 361 14.73 -4.64 27.45
CA GLU A 361 13.70 -5.50 28.03
C GLU A 361 13.74 -6.95 27.49
N GLY A 362 14.60 -7.23 26.51
CA GLY A 362 14.71 -8.56 25.89
C GLY A 362 13.54 -8.94 24.98
N THR A 363 12.66 -8.00 24.64
CA THR A 363 11.52 -8.20 23.74
C THR A 363 11.86 -7.94 22.27
N PHE A 364 13.01 -7.33 22.01
CA PHE A 364 13.57 -7.14 20.67
C PHE A 364 15.03 -7.58 20.62
N ARG A 365 15.45 -8.24 19.54
CA ARG A 365 16.82 -8.73 19.41
C ARG A 365 17.78 -7.61 19.01
N GLU A 366 18.92 -7.54 19.71
CA GLU A 366 19.96 -6.54 19.46
C GLU A 366 20.58 -6.66 18.05
N ASP A 367 20.81 -7.89 17.58
CA ASP A 367 21.36 -8.15 16.25
C ASP A 367 20.44 -7.68 15.10
N LEU A 368 19.13 -7.86 15.26
CA LEU A 368 18.12 -7.36 14.34
C LEU A 368 18.04 -5.82 14.37
N TYR A 369 18.19 -5.21 15.54
CA TYR A 369 18.20 -3.74 15.68
C TYR A 369 19.29 -3.12 14.80
N TYR A 370 20.54 -3.56 14.93
CA TYR A 370 21.63 -3.03 14.11
C TYR A 370 21.47 -3.33 12.61
N ARG A 371 20.71 -4.36 12.24
CA ARG A 371 20.42 -4.68 10.83
C ARG A 371 19.33 -3.79 10.23
N LEU A 372 18.27 -3.49 10.98
CA LEU A 372 17.13 -2.70 10.50
C LEU A 372 17.34 -1.19 10.65
N PHE A 373 18.00 -0.74 11.72
CA PHE A 373 18.15 0.66 12.08
C PHE A 373 19.50 1.25 11.60
N GLN A 374 19.93 0.90 10.39
CA GLN A 374 21.19 1.40 9.82
C GLN A 374 21.14 2.90 9.49
N PHE A 375 19.99 3.37 8.99
CA PHE A 375 19.76 4.78 8.70
C PHE A 375 18.41 5.23 9.30
N PRO A 376 18.39 5.72 10.55
CA PRO A 376 17.17 6.14 11.22
C PRO A 376 16.72 7.53 10.74
N ILE A 377 15.41 7.68 10.52
CA ILE A 377 14.71 8.92 10.21
C ILE A 377 13.59 9.08 11.23
N ALA A 378 13.77 10.00 12.17
CA ALA A 378 12.76 10.34 13.16
C ALA A 378 11.77 11.35 12.57
N LEU A 379 10.50 10.96 12.46
CA LEU A 379 9.40 11.83 12.10
C LEU A 379 8.88 12.58 13.32
N PRO A 380 8.87 13.93 13.28
CA PRO A 380 8.35 14.73 14.38
C PRO A 380 6.82 14.56 14.50
N PRO A 381 6.28 14.50 15.73
CA PRO A 381 4.85 14.55 15.94
C PRO A 381 4.28 15.91 15.52
N LEU A 382 2.97 15.95 15.21
CA LEU A 382 2.32 17.13 14.62
C LEU A 382 2.44 18.38 15.48
N ARG A 383 2.39 18.22 16.81
CA ARG A 383 2.60 19.31 17.79
C ARG A 383 3.99 19.98 17.72
N GLU A 384 5.00 19.30 17.17
CA GLU A 384 6.35 19.83 17.00
C GLU A 384 6.57 20.46 15.60
N ARG A 385 5.55 20.43 14.74
CA ARG A 385 5.62 20.90 13.35
C ARG A 385 5.08 22.32 13.15
N GLY A 386 4.66 23.00 14.22
CA GLY A 386 4.22 24.40 14.17
C GLY A 386 3.06 24.60 13.19
N ASN A 387 3.23 25.49 12.20
CA ASN A 387 2.18 25.87 11.24
C ASN A 387 1.85 24.78 10.20
N ASP A 388 2.64 23.70 10.09
CA ASP A 388 2.33 22.57 9.21
C ASP A 388 0.93 22.00 9.45
N VAL A 389 0.42 22.09 10.69
CA VAL A 389 -0.94 21.64 11.04
C VAL A 389 -2.01 22.35 10.22
N LEU A 390 -1.84 23.65 9.95
CA LEU A 390 -2.78 24.43 9.15
C LEU A 390 -2.64 24.13 7.67
N LEU A 391 -1.41 23.96 7.19
CA LEU A 391 -1.15 23.58 5.80
C LEU A 391 -1.80 22.22 5.48
N LEU A 392 -1.65 21.25 6.39
CA LEU A 392 -2.29 19.94 6.29
C LEU A 392 -3.81 20.03 6.38
N ALA A 393 -4.35 20.80 7.33
CA ALA A 393 -5.79 20.98 7.49
C ALA A 393 -6.44 21.55 6.23
N GLN A 394 -5.82 22.58 5.66
CA GLN A 394 -6.26 23.21 4.42
C GLN A 394 -6.16 22.23 3.24
N GLY A 395 -5.05 21.49 3.13
CA GLY A 395 -4.88 20.47 2.09
C GLY A 395 -5.95 19.38 2.15
N PHE A 396 -6.30 18.89 3.36
CA PHE A 396 -7.38 17.90 3.53
C PHE A 396 -8.76 18.47 3.19
N LEU A 397 -9.02 19.72 3.56
CA LEU A 397 -10.26 20.42 3.20
C LEU A 397 -10.41 20.52 1.68
N GLU A 398 -9.37 21.01 0.99
CA GLU A 398 -9.37 21.18 -0.46
C GLU A 398 -9.48 19.84 -1.20
N ALA A 399 -8.74 18.82 -0.77
CA ALA A 399 -8.81 17.48 -1.33
C ALA A 399 -10.21 16.87 -1.18
N TYR A 400 -10.84 17.04 -0.01
CA TYR A 400 -12.18 16.51 0.24
C TYR A 400 -13.25 17.23 -0.58
N VAL A 401 -13.17 18.56 -0.69
CA VAL A 401 -14.10 19.37 -1.50
C VAL A 401 -13.93 19.10 -3.00
N ALA A 402 -12.69 18.90 -3.47
CA ALA A 402 -12.43 18.54 -4.87
C ALA A 402 -13.06 17.19 -5.25
N ALA A 403 -13.06 16.22 -4.33
CA ALA A 403 -13.73 14.93 -4.51
C ALA A 403 -15.26 15.01 -4.38
N HIS A 404 -15.79 16.05 -3.74
CA HIS A 404 -17.21 16.19 -3.39
C HIS A 404 -17.72 17.62 -3.68
N PRO A 405 -18.12 17.91 -4.93
CA PRO A 405 -18.49 19.26 -5.37
C PRO A 405 -19.64 19.92 -4.58
N GLN A 406 -20.48 19.12 -3.91
CA GLN A 406 -21.56 19.62 -3.06
C GLN A 406 -21.07 20.40 -1.82
N PHE A 407 -19.82 20.20 -1.41
CA PHE A 407 -19.20 20.91 -0.28
C PHE A 407 -18.35 22.12 -0.74
N LYS A 408 -18.53 22.57 -1.98
CA LYS A 408 -17.79 23.71 -2.53
C LYS A 408 -18.11 24.99 -1.75
N GLY A 409 -17.08 25.71 -1.33
CA GLY A 409 -17.21 26.96 -0.56
C GLY A 409 -16.94 26.80 0.94
N ARG A 410 -16.80 25.56 1.42
CA ARG A 410 -16.44 25.24 2.79
C ARG A 410 -15.09 25.82 3.17
N ARG A 411 -15.02 26.50 4.32
CA ARG A 411 -13.78 27.09 4.88
C ARG A 411 -13.77 26.98 6.41
N LEU A 412 -12.59 26.91 7.00
CA LEU A 412 -12.43 27.02 8.46
C LEU A 412 -12.65 28.47 8.91
N SER A 413 -13.46 28.67 9.94
CA SER A 413 -13.54 29.97 10.62
C SER A 413 -12.22 30.34 11.30
N GLY A 414 -11.99 31.63 11.56
CA GLY A 414 -10.80 32.10 12.27
C GLY A 414 -10.63 31.47 13.67
N ASP A 415 -11.73 31.21 14.38
CA ASP A 415 -11.69 30.53 15.67
C ASP A 415 -11.47 29.01 15.54
N ALA A 416 -11.98 28.38 14.47
CA ALA A 416 -11.67 26.98 14.19
C ALA A 416 -10.18 26.79 13.87
N VAL A 417 -9.58 27.72 13.11
CA VAL A 417 -8.13 27.74 12.84
C VAL A 417 -7.32 27.80 14.14
N ARG A 418 -7.70 28.66 15.09
CA ARG A 418 -7.04 28.72 16.41
C ARG A 418 -7.18 27.40 17.18
N THR A 419 -8.38 26.83 17.17
CA THR A 419 -8.65 25.54 17.81
C THR A 419 -7.78 24.42 17.23
N VAL A 420 -7.58 24.43 15.91
CA VAL A 420 -6.70 23.47 15.22
C VAL A 420 -5.23 23.66 15.59
N LEU A 421 -4.76 24.91 15.75
CA LEU A 421 -3.38 25.21 16.18
C LEU A 421 -3.10 24.80 17.63
N ASP A 422 -4.05 25.05 18.54
CA ASP A 422 -3.84 24.88 19.98
C ASP A 422 -4.00 23.41 20.44
N TYR A 423 -4.66 22.57 19.63
CA TYR A 423 -4.86 21.17 19.97
C TYR A 423 -3.57 20.33 19.76
N ALA A 424 -3.31 19.39 20.67
CA ALA A 424 -2.05 18.64 20.71
C ALA A 424 -1.93 17.52 19.66
N TRP A 425 -3.03 17.11 19.03
CA TRP A 425 -3.10 16.06 18.00
C TRP A 425 -2.40 14.75 18.39
N PRO A 426 -2.86 14.04 19.44
CA PRO A 426 -2.28 12.76 19.87
C PRO A 426 -2.30 11.66 18.78
N GLY A 427 -3.24 11.70 17.83
CA GLY A 427 -3.27 10.84 16.65
C GLY A 427 -2.63 11.45 15.41
N ASN A 428 -1.91 12.57 15.57
CA ASN A 428 -1.14 13.26 14.54
C ASN A 428 -1.97 13.56 13.28
N VAL A 429 -1.37 13.39 12.10
CA VAL A 429 -1.97 13.71 10.80
C VAL A 429 -3.22 12.86 10.52
N ARG A 430 -3.26 11.62 11.03
CA ARG A 430 -4.43 10.73 10.88
C ARG A 430 -5.65 11.29 11.61
N GLU A 431 -5.47 11.74 12.86
CA GLU A 431 -6.55 12.37 13.62
C GLU A 431 -6.97 13.70 12.99
N LEU A 432 -6.02 14.53 12.56
CA LEU A 432 -6.31 15.79 11.86
C LEU A 432 -7.17 15.56 10.63
N LYS A 433 -6.76 14.66 9.74
CA LYS A 433 -7.51 14.33 8.52
C LYS A 433 -8.95 13.92 8.83
N SER A 434 -9.12 12.93 9.72
CA SER A 434 -10.46 12.46 10.10
C SER A 434 -11.30 13.55 10.78
N THR A 435 -10.67 14.50 11.47
CA THR A 435 -11.34 15.62 12.12
C THR A 435 -11.86 16.62 11.10
N ILE A 436 -11.02 17.02 10.13
CA ILE A 436 -11.41 17.95 9.07
C ILE A 436 -12.50 17.35 8.17
N GLU A 437 -12.33 16.11 7.70
CA GLU A 437 -13.34 15.43 6.86
C GLU A 437 -14.70 15.34 7.55
N ARG A 438 -14.70 15.04 8.86
CA ARG A 438 -15.91 14.99 9.67
C ARG A 438 -16.54 16.37 9.86
N ALA A 439 -15.73 17.40 10.12
CA ALA A 439 -16.21 18.76 10.31
C ALA A 439 -16.91 19.30 9.06
N ILE A 440 -16.41 18.96 7.86
CA ILE A 440 -17.06 19.30 6.58
C ILE A 440 -18.45 18.68 6.48
N LEU A 441 -18.60 17.44 6.95
CA LEU A 441 -19.88 16.71 6.90
C LEU A 441 -20.90 17.22 7.92
N ILE A 442 -20.45 17.66 9.09
CA ILE A 442 -21.32 18.05 10.21
C ILE A 442 -21.74 19.51 10.12
N ALA A 443 -20.85 20.39 9.65
CA ALA A 443 -21.13 21.81 9.64
C ALA A 443 -22.38 22.11 8.79
N ASP A 444 -23.30 22.91 9.34
CA ASP A 444 -24.53 23.29 8.64
C ASP A 444 -24.28 24.38 7.58
N ASP A 445 -23.29 25.24 7.83
CA ASP A 445 -22.94 26.39 7.00
C ASP A 445 -21.61 26.23 6.25
N ASP A 446 -21.35 27.09 5.26
CA ASP A 446 -20.08 27.13 4.52
C ASP A 446 -18.86 27.44 5.41
N GLU A 447 -19.06 27.98 6.60
CA GLU A 447 -17.99 28.29 7.54
C GLU A 447 -17.98 27.30 8.70
N ILE A 448 -16.92 26.49 8.79
CA ILE A 448 -16.74 25.46 9.80
C ILE A 448 -16.35 26.14 11.12
N ALA A 449 -17.19 26.00 12.14
CA ALA A 449 -17.00 26.55 13.46
C ALA A 449 -16.16 25.62 14.36
N PRO A 450 -15.60 26.11 15.48
CA PRO A 450 -14.88 25.26 16.44
C PRO A 450 -15.68 24.05 16.93
N ALA A 451 -17.00 24.20 17.08
CA ALA A 451 -17.88 23.13 17.56
C ALA A 451 -17.95 21.95 16.59
N ASP A 452 -17.83 22.20 15.28
CA ASP A 452 -17.93 21.19 14.22
C ASP A 452 -16.70 20.27 14.18
N LEU A 453 -15.56 20.75 14.70
CA LEU A 453 -14.32 19.97 14.82
C LEU A 453 -14.47 18.82 15.83
N LEU A 454 -15.36 18.94 16.82
CA LEU A 454 -15.56 17.93 17.87
C LEU A 454 -14.25 17.50 18.56
N ILE A 455 -13.39 18.46 18.90
CA ILE A 455 -12.14 18.27 19.65
C ILE A 455 -12.18 19.05 20.98
N GLY A 456 -11.61 18.48 22.05
CA GLY A 456 -11.46 19.15 23.36
C GLY A 456 -12.71 19.35 24.24
N GLY A 457 -13.93 19.06 23.78
CA GLY A 457 -15.18 19.21 24.54
C GLY A 457 -15.85 17.91 25.04
N PRO A 458 -17.02 17.96 25.72
CA PRO A 458 -17.78 16.78 26.17
C PRO A 458 -18.24 15.87 25.03
N GLN A 459 -18.39 16.46 23.84
CA GLN A 459 -18.73 15.77 22.59
C GLN A 459 -17.49 15.32 21.80
N ALA A 460 -16.29 15.55 22.35
CA ALA A 460 -15.07 15.17 21.67
C ALA A 460 -14.95 13.66 21.59
N ILE A 461 -14.60 13.19 20.39
CA ILE A 461 -14.17 11.81 20.20
C ILE A 461 -12.80 11.68 20.85
N ARG A 462 -12.80 11.29 22.13
CA ARG A 462 -11.56 11.07 22.87
C ARG A 462 -10.63 10.13 22.12
N PRO A 463 -9.30 10.38 22.15
CA PRO A 463 -8.30 9.46 21.64
C PRO A 463 -8.55 8.05 22.18
N TRP A 464 -8.30 7.02 21.36
CA TRP A 464 -8.48 5.62 21.74
C TRP A 464 -7.81 5.27 23.08
N ALA A 465 -6.62 5.82 23.34
CA ALA A 465 -5.89 5.64 24.59
C ALA A 465 -6.66 6.13 25.83
N GLU A 466 -7.38 7.23 25.72
CA GLU A 466 -8.18 7.78 26.83
C GLU A 466 -9.51 7.03 27.02
N ARG A 467 -10.07 6.48 25.95
CA ARG A 467 -11.28 5.63 26.02
C ARG A 467 -11.02 4.32 26.75
N MET A 468 -9.83 3.76 26.61
CA MET A 468 -9.40 2.52 27.29
C MET A 468 -8.90 2.78 28.72
N GLY A 469 -8.48 4.01 29.05
CA GLY A 469 -7.97 4.39 30.37
C GLY A 469 -9.05 4.68 31.43
N THR A 470 -10.32 4.80 31.04
CA THR A 470 -11.43 5.08 31.96
C THR A 470 -12.46 3.96 31.95
N ALA A 471 -12.09 2.78 32.44
CA ALA A 471 -13.08 1.86 33.01
C ALA A 471 -13.40 2.33 34.44
N PRO A 472 -14.65 2.64 34.79
CA PRO A 472 -15.00 3.00 36.15
C PRO A 472 -14.83 1.75 37.02
N HIS A 473 -13.84 1.77 37.90
CA HIS A 473 -13.80 0.86 39.04
C HIS A 473 -14.90 1.30 39.99
N GLY A 474 -16.07 0.69 39.87
CA GLY A 474 -17.16 0.85 40.82
C GLY A 474 -16.90 0.01 42.06
N GLY A 475 -16.89 0.68 43.22
CA GLY A 475 -17.26 0.08 44.50
C GLY A 475 -16.15 0.02 45.54
N ASP A 476 -16.13 1.04 46.41
CA ASP A 476 -16.26 0.76 47.84
C ASP A 476 -17.11 1.86 48.48
N GLY A 477 -18.30 1.44 48.92
CA GLY A 477 -19.19 2.26 49.72
C GLY A 477 -18.76 2.20 51.18
N ALA A 478 -18.36 3.34 51.73
CA ALA A 478 -18.40 3.57 53.17
C ALA A 478 -19.22 4.84 53.43
N SER A 479 -20.36 4.62 54.08
CA SER A 479 -21.29 5.63 54.56
C SER A 479 -20.68 6.43 55.71
N GLY A 480 -20.91 7.74 55.74
CA GLY A 480 -20.48 8.61 56.84
C GLY A 480 -20.99 10.04 56.67
N ARG A 481 -22.09 10.34 57.36
CA ARG A 481 -22.80 11.63 57.39
C ARG A 481 -21.92 12.77 57.95
N GLY A 482 -22.07 13.96 57.35
CA GLY A 482 -22.56 15.12 58.08
C GLY A 482 -21.57 16.23 58.49
N SER A 483 -21.95 17.46 58.08
CA SER A 483 -21.77 18.74 58.77
C SER A 483 -20.54 19.61 58.46
N SER A 484 -20.79 20.64 57.63
CA SER A 484 -20.58 22.07 57.88
C SER A 484 -19.44 22.54 58.81
N GLY A 485 -18.61 23.45 58.29
CA GLY A 485 -17.82 24.38 59.10
C GLY A 485 -16.74 25.12 58.31
N ASP A 486 -16.87 26.45 58.26
CA ASP A 486 -15.96 27.43 57.68
C ASP A 486 -14.50 27.35 58.17
N GLY A 487 -13.57 27.95 57.41
CA GLY A 487 -12.32 28.43 57.98
C GLY A 487 -11.14 28.56 57.02
N ALA A 488 -10.84 29.79 56.63
CA ALA A 488 -9.64 30.19 55.90
C ALA A 488 -8.34 29.93 56.69
N ALA A 489 -7.25 29.58 55.99
CA ALA A 489 -5.90 30.16 56.14
C ALA A 489 -4.84 29.33 55.37
N SER A 490 -4.10 29.99 54.47
CA SER A 490 -2.70 29.65 54.13
C SER A 490 -1.76 30.18 55.23
N PRO A 491 -0.40 30.01 55.21
CA PRO A 491 0.49 29.21 54.34
C PRO A 491 1.57 28.40 55.14
N ALA A 492 2.40 27.59 54.45
CA ALA A 492 3.89 27.66 54.49
C ALA A 492 4.60 26.35 54.10
N SER A 493 5.70 26.56 53.39
CA SER A 493 6.75 25.68 52.88
C SER A 493 7.58 24.92 53.94
N VAL A 494 8.03 23.68 53.65
CA VAL A 494 9.40 23.18 53.94
C VAL A 494 9.80 22.06 52.95
N VAL A 495 11.07 22.12 52.53
CA VAL A 495 11.88 21.28 51.61
C VAL A 495 12.29 19.93 52.26
N PRO A 496 12.67 18.86 51.51
CA PRO A 496 12.83 17.52 52.08
C PRO A 496 14.23 17.24 52.65
N GLU A 497 14.30 16.33 53.61
CA GLU A 497 15.52 15.80 54.23
C GLU A 497 15.83 14.38 53.74
N ALA A 498 17.14 14.08 53.60
CA ALA A 498 17.69 12.91 52.94
C ALA A 498 18.30 11.88 53.91
N ALA A 499 18.15 10.59 53.53
CA ALA A 499 19.01 9.41 53.77
C ALA A 499 19.20 8.89 55.23
N PRO A 500 19.51 7.59 55.46
CA PRO A 500 20.81 7.02 55.07
C PRO A 500 20.80 5.57 54.52
N ALA A 501 21.98 5.20 54.00
CA ALA A 501 22.35 3.92 53.39
C ALA A 501 22.88 2.88 54.41
N ALA A 502 22.86 1.59 54.02
CA ALA A 502 23.71 0.50 54.52
C ALA A 502 23.76 -0.64 53.47
N THR A 503 24.82 -0.75 52.67
CA THR A 503 25.93 -1.74 52.73
C THR A 503 25.64 -3.20 52.35
N SER A 504 26.13 -3.54 51.15
CA SER A 504 26.90 -4.74 50.73
C SER A 504 26.64 -6.11 51.37
N ALA A 505 26.19 -7.05 50.55
CA ALA A 505 26.55 -8.47 50.63
C ALA A 505 26.85 -9.02 49.21
N SER A 506 27.92 -9.79 49.12
CA SER A 506 28.60 -10.32 47.92
C SER A 506 27.86 -11.47 47.22
N ALA A 507 28.16 -11.66 45.93
CA ALA A 507 27.58 -12.65 45.01
C ALA A 507 28.02 -14.12 45.24
N PRO A 508 27.20 -15.13 44.87
CA PRO A 508 27.61 -16.54 44.82
C PRO A 508 28.44 -16.86 43.56
N GLN A 509 29.46 -17.72 43.71
CA GLN A 509 30.49 -18.03 42.70
C GLN A 509 30.38 -19.45 42.07
N SER A 510 29.30 -20.20 42.27
CA SER A 510 29.12 -21.51 41.61
C SER A 510 27.66 -21.90 41.45
N TRP A 511 27.40 -22.83 40.52
CA TRP A 511 26.07 -23.29 40.12
C TRP A 511 25.45 -24.33 41.08
N ASP A 512 26.15 -24.71 42.15
CA ASP A 512 25.73 -25.79 43.05
C ASP A 512 24.93 -25.33 44.29
N ASP A 513 24.72 -24.02 44.49
CA ASP A 513 24.11 -23.45 45.72
C ASP A 513 22.67 -22.88 45.52
N LEU A 514 21.88 -23.40 44.58
CA LEU A 514 20.48 -22.98 44.40
C LEU A 514 19.48 -23.91 45.14
N PRO A 515 18.52 -23.37 45.92
CA PRO A 515 17.51 -24.19 46.59
C PRO A 515 16.48 -24.77 45.58
N PRO A 516 15.93 -25.98 45.83
CA PRO A 516 15.05 -26.65 44.90
C PRO A 516 13.63 -26.04 44.87
N LEU A 517 13.04 -25.97 43.68
CA LEU A 517 11.67 -25.50 43.42
C LEU A 517 10.62 -26.56 43.81
N PRO A 518 9.42 -26.17 44.30
CA PRO A 518 8.38 -27.11 44.71
C PRO A 518 7.64 -27.72 43.51
N VAL A 519 7.40 -29.03 43.61
CA VAL A 519 6.67 -29.86 42.63
C VAL A 519 5.19 -29.92 42.99
N ALA A 520 4.30 -29.65 42.04
CA ALA A 520 2.86 -29.78 42.20
C ALA A 520 2.38 -31.21 41.85
N THR A 521 1.61 -31.82 42.76
CA THR A 521 0.92 -33.11 42.63
C THR A 521 -0.53 -32.95 42.13
N PRO A 522 -1.10 -33.90 41.35
CA PRO A 522 -2.48 -33.84 40.86
C PRO A 522 -3.44 -34.80 41.60
N ALA A 523 -4.74 -34.46 41.68
CA ALA A 523 -5.90 -35.36 41.87
C ALA A 523 -7.22 -34.56 42.03
N PRO A 524 -8.43 -35.17 41.99
CA PRO A 524 -8.99 -36.11 41.01
C PRO A 524 -10.47 -35.78 40.60
N SER A 525 -11.04 -36.60 39.72
CA SER A 525 -12.41 -36.58 39.17
C SER A 525 -13.53 -37.05 40.13
N GLY A 526 -14.77 -36.55 39.96
CA GLY A 526 -15.99 -37.37 40.18
C GLY A 526 -17.26 -36.70 40.73
N SER A 527 -18.33 -36.72 39.91
CA SER A 527 -19.78 -36.94 40.20
C SER A 527 -20.65 -35.96 41.03
N ALA A 528 -21.79 -35.61 40.43
CA ALA A 528 -22.97 -34.92 41.00
C ALA A 528 -23.81 -35.81 41.95
N PRO A 529 -24.78 -35.26 42.73
CA PRO A 529 -26.16 -35.16 42.22
C PRO A 529 -27.05 -33.98 42.73
N SER A 530 -28.05 -33.64 41.90
CA SER A 530 -29.47 -33.26 42.14
C SER A 530 -29.93 -32.47 43.38
N GLY A 531 -30.72 -31.41 43.14
CA GLY A 531 -31.91 -31.12 43.98
C GLY A 531 -32.36 -29.65 44.13
N ALA A 532 -33.42 -29.29 43.38
CA ALA A 532 -34.51 -28.34 43.68
C ALA A 532 -34.27 -26.80 43.70
N ALA A 533 -35.12 -26.12 42.91
CA ALA A 533 -35.34 -24.67 42.83
C ALA A 533 -36.20 -24.11 44.00
N PRO A 534 -36.28 -22.77 44.20
CA PRO A 534 -37.32 -22.01 43.49
C PRO A 534 -36.93 -20.58 43.00
N GLU A 535 -37.68 -20.17 41.97
CA GLU A 535 -38.29 -18.84 41.69
C GLU A 535 -37.47 -17.59 41.30
N ALA A 536 -37.41 -17.39 39.97
CA ALA A 536 -37.74 -16.22 39.16
C ALA A 536 -37.60 -14.78 39.71
N SER A 537 -36.69 -13.99 39.11
CA SER A 537 -37.04 -12.83 38.25
C SER A 537 -35.78 -12.11 37.74
N GLY A 538 -35.75 -11.81 36.44
CA GLY A 538 -35.15 -10.58 35.89
C GLY A 538 -33.65 -10.54 35.55
N ASP A 539 -33.38 -10.73 34.26
CA ASP A 539 -32.32 -10.11 33.45
C ASP A 539 -30.82 -10.41 33.67
N GLY A 540 -30.22 -10.85 32.56
CA GLY A 540 -28.93 -10.33 32.11
C GLY A 540 -27.70 -11.02 32.67
N ILE A 541 -27.25 -12.04 31.92
CA ILE A 541 -25.93 -12.72 31.97
C ILE A 541 -24.86 -11.88 32.70
N ALA A 542 -24.75 -12.09 34.01
CA ALA A 542 -23.65 -11.61 34.83
C ALA A 542 -23.07 -12.84 35.55
N GLY A 543 -21.82 -13.17 35.23
CA GLY A 543 -21.03 -14.14 35.99
C GLY A 543 -20.62 -15.42 35.26
N LEU A 544 -19.91 -15.30 34.14
CA LEU A 544 -19.07 -16.40 33.63
C LEU A 544 -17.68 -15.87 33.27
N THR A 545 -16.65 -16.55 33.77
CA THR A 545 -15.24 -16.26 33.52
C THR A 545 -14.82 -16.66 32.09
N PRO A 546 -13.76 -16.05 31.51
CA PRO A 546 -13.43 -16.15 30.08
C PRO A 546 -13.07 -17.54 29.53
N ASP A 547 -12.89 -18.57 30.37
CA ASP A 547 -12.44 -19.90 29.95
C ASP A 547 -13.56 -20.89 29.58
N ASP A 548 -14.85 -20.54 29.75
CA ASP A 548 -15.98 -21.45 29.49
C ASP A 548 -16.79 -21.14 28.20
N LEU A 549 -16.32 -20.25 27.32
CA LEU A 549 -17.13 -19.70 26.22
C LEU A 549 -16.92 -20.34 24.84
N ILE A 550 -16.41 -21.57 24.74
CA ILE A 550 -16.56 -22.34 23.51
C ILE A 550 -17.86 -23.15 23.60
N VAL A 551 -18.98 -22.47 23.35
CA VAL A 551 -20.27 -23.17 23.19
C VAL A 551 -20.28 -23.80 21.79
N PRO A 552 -20.38 -25.14 21.66
CA PRO A 552 -20.42 -25.77 20.35
C PRO A 552 -21.54 -25.21 19.49
N LEU A 553 -21.30 -25.05 18.19
CA LEU A 553 -22.26 -24.45 17.26
C LEU A 553 -23.63 -25.13 17.30
N GLU A 554 -23.69 -26.42 17.60
CA GLU A 554 -24.97 -27.13 17.76
C GLU A 554 -25.74 -26.76 19.02
N GLU A 555 -25.06 -26.43 20.11
CA GLU A 555 -25.72 -25.98 21.33
C GLU A 555 -26.25 -24.54 21.17
N LEU A 556 -25.54 -23.68 20.44
CA LEU A 556 -26.05 -22.37 20.05
C LEU A 556 -27.30 -22.48 19.15
N LYS A 557 -27.30 -23.41 18.19
CA LYS A 557 -28.46 -23.68 17.32
C LYS A 557 -29.65 -24.21 18.11
N ARG A 558 -29.43 -25.15 19.05
CA ARG A 558 -30.48 -25.68 19.92
C ARG A 558 -31.14 -24.56 20.72
N ARG A 559 -30.34 -23.73 21.39
CA ARG A 559 -30.83 -22.59 22.20
C ARG A 559 -31.58 -21.55 21.39
N ALA A 560 -31.11 -21.25 20.17
CA ALA A 560 -31.79 -20.31 19.28
C ALA A 560 -33.17 -20.83 18.84
N VAL A 561 -33.27 -22.12 18.48
CA VAL A 561 -34.53 -22.77 18.09
C VAL A 561 -35.51 -22.83 19.24
N GLU A 562 -35.05 -23.25 20.43
CA GLU A 562 -35.85 -23.32 21.64
C GLU A 562 -36.39 -21.94 22.04
N ARG A 563 -35.52 -20.92 22.10
CA ARG A 563 -35.92 -19.56 22.45
C ARG A 563 -36.92 -18.95 21.46
N ALA A 564 -36.71 -19.13 20.16
CA ALA A 564 -37.66 -18.64 19.15
C ALA A 564 -39.02 -19.34 19.26
N TYR A 565 -39.04 -20.63 19.55
CA TYR A 565 -40.27 -21.39 19.72
C TYR A 565 -41.04 -20.96 20.98
N THR A 566 -40.35 -20.73 22.09
CA THR A 566 -40.95 -20.26 23.35
C THR A 566 -41.49 -18.82 23.22
N LEU A 567 -40.72 -17.91 22.60
CA LEU A 567 -41.15 -16.51 22.43
C LEU A 567 -42.39 -16.36 21.55
N GLN A 568 -42.59 -17.28 20.61
CA GLN A 568 -43.75 -17.30 19.73
C GLN A 568 -44.87 -18.22 20.26
N GLU A 569 -44.83 -18.58 21.54
CA GLU A 569 -45.87 -19.34 22.24
C GLU A 569 -46.27 -20.63 21.49
N GLY A 570 -45.28 -21.35 20.95
CA GLY A 570 -45.52 -22.60 20.22
C GLY A 570 -45.91 -22.45 18.75
N ASN A 571 -45.98 -21.22 18.21
CA ASN A 571 -46.26 -20.98 16.80
C ASN A 571 -45.03 -21.22 15.92
N VAL A 572 -44.96 -22.42 15.33
CA VAL A 572 -43.84 -22.88 14.50
C VAL A 572 -43.60 -21.98 13.28
N GLU A 573 -44.64 -21.40 12.69
CA GLU A 573 -44.53 -20.61 11.46
C GLU A 573 -43.88 -19.25 11.72
N ARG A 574 -44.25 -18.59 12.83
CA ARG A 574 -43.62 -17.34 13.27
C ARG A 574 -42.20 -17.55 13.79
N ALA A 575 -41.99 -18.61 14.57
CA ALA A 575 -40.66 -18.93 15.08
C ALA A 575 -39.67 -19.28 13.96
N ALA A 576 -40.14 -19.92 12.88
CA ALA A 576 -39.33 -20.18 11.69
C ALA A 576 -38.98 -18.88 10.94
N ALA A 577 -39.92 -17.93 10.85
CA ALA A 577 -39.71 -16.64 10.21
C ALA A 577 -38.68 -15.78 10.97
N ASP A 578 -38.76 -15.74 12.31
CA ASP A 578 -37.79 -15.00 13.15
C ASP A 578 -36.36 -15.53 13.01
N LEU A 579 -36.22 -16.84 12.77
CA LEU A 579 -34.92 -17.48 12.52
C LEU A 579 -34.50 -17.46 11.04
N GLY A 580 -35.33 -16.93 10.14
CA GLY A 580 -35.05 -16.87 8.70
C GLY A 580 -34.97 -18.25 8.03
N ILE A 581 -35.63 -19.27 8.58
CA ILE A 581 -35.61 -20.65 8.07
C ILE A 581 -36.99 -21.09 7.58
N GLY A 582 -37.03 -22.04 6.65
CA GLY A 582 -38.30 -22.61 6.18
C GLY A 582 -39.01 -23.45 7.24
N ARG A 583 -40.35 -23.41 7.25
CA ARG A 583 -41.22 -24.16 8.17
C ARG A 583 -40.87 -25.64 8.32
N ALA A 584 -40.59 -26.33 7.22
CA ALA A 584 -40.18 -27.74 7.23
C ALA A 584 -38.83 -27.97 7.95
N THR A 585 -37.91 -27.01 7.85
CA THR A 585 -36.63 -27.03 8.57
C THR A 585 -36.82 -26.83 10.05
N MET A 586 -37.75 -25.94 10.45
CA MET A 586 -38.11 -25.72 11.84
C MET A 586 -38.67 -26.98 12.51
N TYR A 587 -39.62 -27.68 11.89
CA TYR A 587 -40.11 -28.97 12.40
C TYR A 587 -39.01 -30.03 12.52
N ARG A 588 -38.08 -30.07 11.55
CA ARG A 588 -36.93 -30.98 11.60
C ARG A 588 -35.99 -30.65 12.77
N LEU A 589 -35.79 -29.38 13.07
CA LEU A 589 -34.94 -28.93 14.18
C LEU A 589 -35.60 -29.15 15.54
N LEU A 590 -36.90 -28.85 15.68
CA LEU A 590 -37.68 -29.15 16.89
C LEU A 590 -37.62 -30.66 17.21
N LYS A 591 -37.81 -31.51 16.20
CA LYS A 591 -37.67 -32.97 16.34
C LYS A 591 -36.24 -33.42 16.65
N LYS A 592 -35.23 -32.81 16.03
CA LYS A 592 -33.82 -33.15 16.24
C LYS A 592 -33.36 -32.84 17.66
N TYR A 593 -33.93 -31.80 18.28
CA TYR A 593 -33.57 -31.34 19.62
C TYR A 593 -34.56 -31.75 20.71
N ASP A 594 -35.53 -32.61 20.38
CA ASP A 594 -36.55 -33.13 21.29
C ASP A 594 -37.34 -32.04 22.04
N ILE A 595 -37.59 -30.91 21.37
CA ILE A 595 -38.35 -29.78 21.93
C ILE A 595 -39.83 -30.12 21.74
N SER A 596 -40.53 -30.42 22.84
CA SER A 596 -41.93 -30.86 22.83
C SER A 596 -42.84 -29.81 22.21
N THR A 597 -43.53 -30.20 21.14
CA THR A 597 -44.63 -29.43 20.54
C THR A 597 -45.92 -29.91 21.20
N GLU A 598 -46.35 -29.25 22.28
CA GLU A 598 -47.70 -29.46 22.84
C GLU A 598 -48.78 -28.77 22.01
#